data_AF-A0A2A6PKR5-F1
#
_entry.id   AF-A0A2A6PKR5-F1
#
_cell.length_a   1.000
_cell.length_b   1.000
_cell.length_c   1.000
_cell.angle_alpha   90.00
_cell.angle_beta   90.00
_cell.angle_gamma   90.00
#
_symmetry.space_group_name_H-M   'P 1'
#
loop_
_entity.id
_entity.type
_entity.pdbx_description
1 polymer ?
#
loop_
_entity_poly.entity_id
_entity_poly.type
_entity_poly.pdbx_seq_one_letter_code
_entity_poly.pdbx_strand_id
1 'polypeptide(L)'
;MPSVEQVRASVAVLHEGGTLSSNASTYEQTIMRNFIRANPKIGSRLRAFSEKNASTIRSAAQRSRFLLAASSLTRNGGEDAFEAVRQATALVAEHERDDVMSRMFVAIAERRLKLRDVRSRVGEFVADQRRRPRVYGDARLSLDNPIGDDSGMTWLDTKTDADRLWG
;
A
#
# COMPACT_ATOMS: atom_id res chain seq x y z
N MET A 1 31.47 -16.54 12.05
CA MET A 1 30.19 -16.90 11.37
C MET A 1 29.05 -16.23 12.13
N PRO A 2 27.91 -15.89 11.50
CA PRO A 2 26.75 -15.40 12.24
C PRO A 2 26.20 -16.47 13.18
N SER A 3 25.62 -16.04 14.30
CA SER A 3 24.82 -16.93 15.14
C SER A 3 23.53 -17.33 14.41
N VAL A 4 22.93 -18.45 14.84
CA VAL A 4 21.64 -18.90 14.31
C VAL A 4 20.56 -17.84 14.52
N GLU A 5 20.60 -17.14 15.65
CA GLU A 5 19.69 -16.04 15.97
C GLU A 5 19.85 -14.86 15.00
N GLN A 6 21.08 -14.48 14.65
CA GLN A 6 21.35 -13.42 13.67
C GLN A 6 20.81 -13.76 12.28
N VAL A 7 20.91 -15.03 11.86
CA VAL A 7 20.33 -15.49 10.59
C VAL A 7 18.80 -15.47 10.65
N ARG A 8 18.20 -15.94 11.75
CA ARG A 8 16.73 -15.90 11.93
C ARG A 8 16.18 -14.48 11.94
N ALA A 9 16.83 -13.57 12.67
CA ALA A 9 16.44 -12.16 12.70
C ALA A 9 16.49 -11.53 11.30
N SER A 10 17.55 -11.83 10.53
CA SER A 10 17.67 -11.33 9.15
C SER A 10 16.60 -11.88 8.22
N VAL A 11 16.19 -13.14 8.41
CA VAL A 11 15.09 -13.76 7.66
C VAL A 11 13.75 -13.13 8.04
N ALA A 12 13.50 -12.89 9.34
CA ALA A 12 12.29 -12.22 9.82
C ALA A 12 12.14 -10.82 9.21
N VAL A 13 13.22 -10.02 9.23
CA VAL A 13 13.25 -8.68 8.61
C VAL A 13 12.94 -8.75 7.11
N LEU A 14 13.44 -9.75 6.38
CA LEU A 14 13.09 -9.92 4.97
C LEU A 14 11.63 -10.32 4.75
N HIS A 15 11.05 -11.10 5.66
CA HIS A 15 9.63 -11.47 5.61
C HIS A 15 8.71 -10.27 5.87
N GLU A 16 9.12 -9.36 6.74
CA GLU A 16 8.39 -8.11 7.06
C GLU A 16 8.57 -7.02 5.98
N GLY A 17 9.24 -7.32 4.86
CA GLY A 17 9.43 -6.38 3.75
C GLY A 17 10.70 -5.54 3.83
N GLY A 18 11.59 -5.81 4.79
CA GLY A 18 12.92 -5.21 4.90
C GLY A 18 13.92 -5.72 3.84
N THR A 19 15.15 -5.22 3.89
CA THR A 19 16.27 -5.62 3.03
C THR A 19 17.42 -6.15 3.87
N LEU A 20 18.40 -6.84 3.26
CA LEU A 20 19.58 -7.33 3.98
C LEU A 20 20.44 -6.21 4.63
N SER A 21 20.19 -4.96 4.26
CA SER A 21 20.86 -3.78 4.82
C SER A 21 19.96 -2.96 5.76
N SER A 22 18.67 -3.25 5.86
CA SER A 22 17.79 -2.46 6.74
C SER A 22 18.04 -2.84 8.20
N ASN A 23 18.30 -1.83 9.03
CA ASN A 23 18.43 -1.90 10.48
C ASN A 23 19.60 -2.73 11.03
N ALA A 24 20.48 -3.27 10.18
CA ALA A 24 21.68 -3.97 10.59
C ALA A 24 22.88 -3.01 10.71
N SER A 25 23.61 -3.10 11.83
CA SER A 25 24.88 -2.40 12.01
C SER A 25 25.90 -2.81 10.94
N THR A 26 26.90 -1.95 10.66
CA THR A 26 27.97 -2.23 9.67
C THR A 26 28.68 -3.56 9.94
N TYR A 27 28.81 -3.93 11.22
CA TYR A 27 29.38 -5.20 11.66
C TYR A 27 28.51 -6.40 11.25
N GLU A 28 27.20 -6.34 11.51
CA GLU A 28 26.24 -7.40 11.15
C GLU A 28 26.12 -7.58 9.64
N GLN A 29 26.16 -6.49 8.87
CA GLN A 29 26.17 -6.54 7.41
C GLN A 29 27.41 -7.29 6.88
N THR A 30 28.56 -7.11 7.52
CA THR A 30 29.81 -7.79 7.15
C THR A 30 29.74 -9.28 7.46
N ILE A 31 29.19 -9.65 8.61
CA ILE A 31 28.99 -11.06 8.99
C ILE A 31 28.01 -11.74 8.03
N MET A 32 26.89 -11.08 7.70
CA MET A 32 25.88 -11.62 6.78
C MET A 32 26.45 -11.78 5.37
N ARG A 33 27.29 -10.85 4.90
CA ARG A 33 28.02 -10.99 3.64
C ARG A 33 28.91 -12.22 3.62
N ASN A 34 29.65 -12.47 4.70
CA ASN A 34 30.51 -13.65 4.81
C ASN A 34 29.69 -14.95 4.82
N PHE A 35 28.54 -14.95 5.50
CA PHE A 35 27.61 -16.09 5.50
C PHE A 35 27.02 -16.38 4.12
N ILE A 36 26.59 -15.34 3.39
CA ILE A 36 26.06 -15.45 2.03
C ILE A 36 27.13 -15.99 1.07
N ARG A 37 28.40 -15.61 1.26
CA ARG A 37 29.54 -16.14 0.48
C ARG A 37 29.81 -17.61 0.80
N ALA A 38 29.75 -17.99 2.07
CA ALA A 38 29.95 -19.37 2.51
C ALA A 38 28.79 -20.30 2.10
N ASN A 39 27.57 -19.77 1.94
CA ASN A 39 26.36 -20.53 1.65
C ASN A 39 25.64 -20.03 0.39
N PRO A 40 26.16 -20.33 -0.82
CA PRO A 40 25.70 -19.71 -2.06
C PRO A 40 24.22 -19.99 -2.40
N LYS A 41 23.70 -21.19 -2.10
CA LYS A 41 22.28 -21.55 -2.35
C LYS A 41 21.30 -20.78 -1.44
N ILE A 42 21.67 -20.57 -0.18
CA ILE A 42 20.86 -19.81 0.78
C ILE A 42 21.00 -18.32 0.46
N GLY A 43 22.22 -17.89 0.21
CA GLY A 43 22.55 -16.51 -0.14
C GLY A 43 21.84 -16.00 -1.40
N SER A 44 21.68 -16.83 -2.43
CA SER A 44 20.95 -16.45 -3.64
C SER A 44 19.47 -16.19 -3.36
N ARG A 45 18.82 -17.02 -2.54
CA ARG A 45 17.42 -16.83 -2.11
C ARG A 45 17.25 -15.56 -1.28
N LEU A 46 18.13 -15.33 -0.30
CA LEU A 46 18.07 -14.13 0.54
C LEU A 46 18.26 -12.85 -0.28
N ARG A 47 19.16 -12.85 -1.26
CA ARG A 47 19.32 -11.72 -2.19
C ARG A 47 18.07 -11.49 -3.04
N ALA A 48 17.47 -12.54 -3.60
CA ALA A 48 16.26 -12.42 -4.40
C ALA A 48 15.10 -11.81 -3.59
N PHE A 49 14.91 -12.23 -2.33
CA PHE A 49 13.93 -11.60 -1.44
C PHE A 49 14.25 -10.14 -1.13
N SER A 50 15.52 -9.85 -0.79
CA SER A 50 15.96 -8.48 -0.54
C SER A 50 15.78 -7.56 -1.74
N GLU A 51 16.05 -8.05 -2.96
CA GLU A 51 15.88 -7.29 -4.20
C GLU A 51 14.41 -7.03 -4.51
N LYS A 52 13.54 -8.04 -4.29
CA LYS A 52 12.09 -7.88 -4.42
C LYS A 52 11.56 -6.81 -3.45
N ASN A 53 12.00 -6.85 -2.20
CA ASN A 53 11.60 -5.86 -1.20
C ASN A 53 12.15 -4.47 -1.56
N ALA A 54 13.43 -4.36 -1.92
CA ALA A 54 14.03 -3.11 -2.37
C ALA A 54 13.31 -2.52 -3.61
N SER A 55 12.87 -3.37 -4.55
CA SER A 55 12.08 -2.93 -5.70
C SER A 55 10.72 -2.39 -5.29
N THR A 56 10.07 -3.01 -4.31
CA THR A 56 8.77 -2.57 -3.77
C THR A 56 8.90 -1.25 -3.04
N ILE A 57 9.93 -1.10 -2.20
CA ILE A 57 10.26 0.15 -1.49
C ILE A 57 10.57 1.26 -2.49
N ARG A 58 11.43 1.01 -3.49
CA ARG A 58 11.72 2.00 -4.54
C ARG A 58 10.48 2.38 -5.34
N SER A 59 9.64 1.43 -5.69
CA SER A 59 8.38 1.68 -6.40
C SER A 59 7.38 2.47 -5.55
N ALA A 60 7.31 2.20 -4.24
CA ALA A 60 6.50 2.98 -3.31
C ALA A 60 7.04 4.40 -3.12
N ALA A 61 8.35 4.56 -2.93
CA ALA A 61 9.01 5.87 -2.83
C ALA A 61 8.93 6.69 -4.12
N GLN A 62 8.98 6.03 -5.27
CA GLN A 62 8.77 6.66 -6.57
C GLN A 62 7.32 7.10 -6.74
N ARG A 63 6.35 6.25 -6.36
CA ARG A 63 4.92 6.62 -6.33
C ARG A 63 4.67 7.80 -5.38
N SER A 64 5.23 7.82 -4.18
CA SER A 64 5.05 8.94 -3.24
C SER A 64 5.64 10.25 -3.75
N ARG A 65 6.78 10.20 -4.45
CA ARG A 65 7.33 11.37 -5.17
C ARG A 65 6.41 11.87 -6.28
N PHE A 66 5.68 10.99 -6.97
CA PHE A 66 4.71 11.39 -8.00
C PHE A 66 3.42 11.97 -7.40
N LEU A 67 2.94 11.44 -6.27
CA LEU A 67 1.76 11.94 -5.55
C LEU A 67 1.92 13.41 -5.13
N LEU A 68 3.13 13.81 -4.70
CA LEU A 68 3.46 15.19 -4.32
C LEU A 68 3.61 16.15 -5.50
N ALA A 69 3.64 15.64 -6.74
CA ALA A 69 4.00 16.41 -7.93
C ALA A 69 2.90 16.49 -8.99
N ALA A 70 1.68 16.01 -8.72
CA ALA A 70 0.56 16.27 -9.63
C ALA A 70 0.26 17.77 -9.63
N SER A 71 0.72 18.49 -10.66
CA SER A 71 0.53 19.94 -10.79
C SER A 71 -0.93 20.36 -10.67
N SER A 72 -1.85 19.47 -11.06
CA SER A 72 -3.29 19.65 -10.94
C SER A 72 -3.80 19.73 -9.49
N LEU A 73 -3.09 19.12 -8.53
CA LEU A 73 -3.45 19.13 -7.11
C LEU A 73 -2.67 20.18 -6.31
N THR A 74 -1.53 20.64 -6.82
CA THR A 74 -0.73 21.68 -6.16
C THR A 74 -1.07 23.08 -6.67
N ARG A 75 -1.54 23.22 -7.92
CA ARG A 75 -2.03 24.48 -8.47
C ARG A 75 -3.37 24.85 -7.84
N ASN A 76 -3.49 26.12 -7.43
CA ASN A 76 -4.70 26.67 -6.80
C ASN A 76 -5.21 25.81 -5.60
N GLY A 77 -4.29 25.24 -4.82
CA GLY A 77 -4.65 24.37 -3.69
C GLY A 77 -5.44 23.11 -4.07
N GLY A 78 -5.47 22.73 -5.35
CA GLY A 78 -6.25 21.59 -5.86
C GLY A 78 -7.73 21.90 -6.11
N GLU A 79 -8.17 23.15 -5.97
CA GLU A 79 -9.56 23.57 -6.21
C GLU A 79 -10.00 23.28 -7.65
N ASP A 80 -9.13 23.52 -8.64
CA ASP A 80 -9.39 23.22 -10.05
C ASP A 80 -9.69 21.73 -10.27
N ALA A 81 -8.93 20.86 -9.58
CA ALA A 81 -9.17 19.42 -9.62
C ALA A 81 -10.45 19.05 -8.90
N PHE A 82 -10.74 19.73 -7.79
CA PHE A 82 -11.95 19.48 -7.02
C PHE A 82 -13.22 19.80 -7.80
N GLU A 83 -13.29 21.00 -8.36
CA GLU A 83 -14.44 21.42 -9.16
C GLU A 83 -14.57 20.57 -10.45
N ALA A 84 -13.47 20.24 -11.11
CA ALA A 84 -13.51 19.37 -12.29
C ALA A 84 -14.09 17.98 -11.97
N VAL A 85 -13.63 17.35 -10.88
CA VAL A 85 -14.12 16.04 -10.43
C VAL A 85 -15.58 16.14 -9.99
N ARG A 86 -15.92 17.13 -9.15
CA ARG A 86 -17.28 17.37 -8.65
C ARG A 86 -18.29 17.55 -9.77
N GLN A 87 -17.95 18.34 -10.79
CA GLN A 87 -18.82 18.54 -11.95
C GLN A 87 -18.96 17.25 -12.77
N ALA A 88 -17.88 16.50 -12.95
CA ALA A 88 -17.89 15.26 -13.71
C ALA A 88 -18.71 14.15 -13.04
N THR A 89 -18.71 14.11 -11.69
CA THR A 89 -19.45 13.12 -10.90
C THR A 89 -20.87 13.57 -10.52
N ALA A 90 -21.33 14.74 -10.97
CA ALA A 90 -22.64 15.28 -10.62
C ALA A 90 -23.81 14.34 -10.98
N LEU A 91 -23.67 13.55 -12.06
CA LEU A 91 -24.68 12.58 -12.51
C LEU A 91 -24.51 11.18 -11.89
N VAL A 92 -23.47 10.97 -11.08
CA VAL A 92 -23.28 9.71 -10.35
C VAL A 92 -24.26 9.65 -9.19
N ALA A 93 -24.77 8.44 -8.91
CA ALA A 93 -25.70 8.20 -7.81
C ALA A 93 -25.06 8.59 -6.48
N GLU A 94 -25.83 9.25 -5.62
CA GLU A 94 -25.34 9.85 -4.37
C GLU A 94 -24.56 8.86 -3.49
N HIS A 95 -25.08 7.65 -3.34
CA HIS A 95 -24.48 6.59 -2.51
C HIS A 95 -23.12 6.05 -3.01
N GLU A 96 -22.71 6.34 -4.24
CA GLU A 96 -21.40 5.93 -4.77
C GLU A 96 -20.54 7.13 -5.22
N ARG A 97 -21.09 8.35 -5.14
CA ARG A 97 -20.46 9.57 -5.64
C ARG A 97 -19.17 9.89 -4.90
N ASP A 98 -19.20 9.87 -3.57
CA ASP A 98 -18.04 10.25 -2.75
C ASP A 98 -16.88 9.28 -2.90
N ASP A 99 -17.18 7.99 -3.02
CA ASP A 99 -16.19 6.95 -3.29
C ASP A 99 -15.55 7.12 -4.68
N VAL A 100 -16.39 7.37 -5.70
CA VAL A 100 -15.92 7.61 -7.07
C VAL A 100 -15.07 8.88 -7.13
N MET A 101 -15.51 9.96 -6.48
CA MET A 101 -14.74 11.21 -6.37
C MET A 101 -13.37 10.96 -5.72
N SER A 102 -13.35 10.32 -4.56
CA SER A 102 -12.12 9.99 -3.82
C SER A 102 -11.14 9.21 -4.69
N ARG A 103 -11.62 8.20 -5.43
CA ARG A 103 -10.77 7.42 -6.35
C ARG A 103 -10.25 8.22 -7.53
N MET A 104 -11.06 9.12 -8.08
CA MET A 104 -10.63 10.01 -9.15
C MET A 104 -9.53 10.96 -8.66
N PHE A 105 -9.62 11.51 -7.44
CA PHE A 105 -8.55 12.31 -6.84
C PHE A 105 -7.25 11.52 -6.68
N VAL A 106 -7.33 10.29 -6.16
CA VAL A 106 -6.15 9.41 -6.05
C VAL A 106 -5.54 9.15 -7.43
N ALA A 107 -6.37 8.93 -8.46
CA ALA A 107 -5.88 8.73 -9.81
C ALA A 107 -5.22 9.99 -10.42
N ILE A 108 -5.72 11.19 -10.08
CA ILE A 108 -5.08 12.46 -10.47
C ILE A 108 -3.74 12.62 -9.75
N ALA A 109 -3.69 12.33 -8.44
CA ALA A 109 -2.47 12.37 -7.66
C ALA A 109 -1.41 11.42 -8.22
N GLU A 110 -1.82 10.21 -8.61
CA GLU A 110 -0.96 9.21 -9.23
C GLU A 110 -0.67 9.48 -10.71
N ARG A 111 -1.13 10.61 -11.27
CA ARG A 111 -1.02 11.00 -12.69
C ARG A 111 -1.60 9.99 -13.68
N ARG A 112 -2.45 9.07 -13.22
CA ARG A 112 -3.20 8.12 -14.05
C ARG A 112 -4.43 8.74 -14.69
N LEU A 113 -4.90 9.88 -14.17
CA LEU A 113 -6.00 10.67 -14.69
C LEU A 113 -5.56 12.14 -14.86
N LYS A 114 -5.72 12.69 -16.06
CA LYS A 114 -5.48 14.13 -16.32
C LYS A 114 -6.80 14.89 -16.18
N LEU A 115 -6.76 16.16 -15.76
CA LEU A 115 -7.97 16.99 -15.56
C LEU A 115 -8.86 17.06 -16.81
N ARG A 116 -8.25 17.21 -17.98
CA ARG A 116 -8.97 17.23 -19.27
C ARG A 116 -9.76 15.96 -19.58
N ASP A 117 -9.34 14.82 -19.01
CA ASP A 117 -9.90 13.50 -19.27
C ASP A 117 -10.89 13.06 -18.16
N VAL A 118 -11.10 13.90 -17.13
CA VAL A 118 -11.96 13.58 -15.97
C VAL A 118 -13.38 13.25 -16.41
N ARG A 119 -13.99 14.09 -17.26
CA ARG A 119 -15.38 13.91 -17.71
C ARG A 119 -15.60 12.65 -18.54
N SER A 120 -14.66 12.31 -19.42
CA SER A 120 -14.81 11.14 -20.31
C SER A 120 -14.55 9.82 -19.58
N ARG A 121 -13.79 9.83 -18.48
CA ARG A 121 -13.38 8.61 -17.77
C ARG A 121 -14.17 8.29 -16.51
N VAL A 122 -15.14 9.11 -16.11
CA VAL A 122 -16.00 8.85 -14.93
C VAL A 122 -16.61 7.45 -14.96
N GLY A 123 -17.10 7.02 -16.14
CA GLY A 123 -17.73 5.70 -16.31
C GLY A 123 -16.80 4.53 -15.96
N GLU A 124 -15.49 4.66 -16.18
CA GLU A 124 -14.50 3.64 -15.79
C GLU A 124 -14.42 3.50 -14.26
N PHE A 125 -14.41 4.63 -13.54
CA PHE A 125 -14.35 4.65 -12.08
C PHE A 125 -15.64 4.16 -11.44
N VAL A 126 -16.80 4.47 -12.03
CA VAL A 126 -18.09 3.91 -11.59
C VAL A 126 -18.13 2.40 -11.81
N ALA A 127 -17.67 1.91 -12.96
CA ALA A 127 -17.61 0.48 -13.25
C ALA A 127 -16.64 -0.25 -12.30
N ASP A 128 -15.48 0.33 -12.01
CA ASP A 128 -14.53 -0.20 -11.02
C ASP A 128 -15.10 -0.15 -9.59
N GLN A 129 -15.82 0.90 -9.21
CA GLN A 129 -16.50 0.99 -7.92
C GLN A 129 -17.51 -0.14 -7.74
N ARG A 130 -18.32 -0.42 -8.75
CA ARG A 130 -19.37 -1.46 -8.70
C ARG A 130 -18.82 -2.90 -8.75
N ARG A 131 -17.61 -3.09 -9.28
CA ARG A 131 -16.93 -4.40 -9.31
C ARG A 131 -16.21 -4.72 -8.01
N ARG A 132 -15.94 -3.72 -7.16
CA ARG A 132 -15.25 -3.95 -5.90
C ARG A 132 -16.26 -4.27 -4.80
N PRO A 133 -15.90 -5.16 -3.86
CA PRO A 133 -16.70 -5.36 -2.66
C PRO A 133 -16.92 -4.01 -1.97
N ARG A 134 -18.17 -3.65 -1.72
CA ARG A 134 -18.50 -2.44 -0.96
C ARG A 134 -18.12 -2.71 0.50
N VAL A 135 -16.99 -2.16 0.93
CA VAL A 135 -16.52 -2.31 2.32
C VAL A 135 -17.50 -1.65 3.29
N TYR A 136 -18.23 -0.62 2.86
CA TYR A 136 -19.32 -0.01 3.61
C TYR A 136 -20.67 -0.59 3.21
N GLY A 137 -21.36 -1.20 4.16
CA GLY A 137 -22.75 -1.65 4.05
C GLY A 137 -22.96 -3.09 3.57
N ASP A 138 -21.90 -3.80 3.18
CA ASP A 138 -21.99 -5.25 2.99
C ASP A 138 -21.81 -5.92 4.35
N ALA A 139 -22.88 -6.53 4.86
CA ALA A 139 -22.90 -7.12 6.21
C ALA A 139 -21.72 -8.06 6.45
N ARG A 140 -21.18 -8.68 5.39
CA ARG A 140 -19.99 -9.55 5.39
C ARG A 140 -18.68 -8.88 5.79
N LEU A 141 -18.55 -7.57 5.59
CA LEU A 141 -17.34 -6.78 5.85
C LEU A 141 -17.50 -5.84 7.05
N SER A 142 -18.55 -6.03 7.85
CA SER A 142 -18.73 -5.31 9.13
C SER A 142 -17.53 -5.58 10.05
N LEU A 143 -17.11 -4.57 10.81
CA LEU A 143 -16.07 -4.74 11.81
C LEU A 143 -16.48 -5.75 12.89
N ASP A 144 -17.78 -5.88 13.13
CA ASP A 144 -18.36 -6.81 14.09
C ASP A 144 -18.48 -8.24 13.55
N ASN A 145 -18.14 -8.47 12.27
CA ASN A 145 -18.21 -9.82 11.72
C ASN A 145 -17.00 -10.66 12.14
N PRO A 146 -17.24 -11.95 12.38
CA PRO A 146 -16.16 -12.89 12.65
C PRO A 146 -15.25 -13.03 11.42
N ILE A 147 -13.95 -13.07 11.66
CA ILE A 147 -12.92 -13.24 10.62
C ILE A 147 -12.98 -14.66 10.00
N GLY A 148 -13.63 -15.61 10.68
CA GLY A 148 -13.99 -16.94 10.20
C GLY A 148 -14.91 -17.65 11.20
N ASP A 149 -15.55 -18.75 10.79
CA ASP A 149 -16.63 -19.41 11.56
C ASP A 149 -16.18 -19.92 12.95
N ASP A 150 -14.89 -20.18 13.15
CA ASP A 150 -14.35 -20.79 14.38
C ASP A 150 -13.47 -19.86 15.24
N SER A 151 -13.18 -18.63 14.81
CA SER A 151 -12.17 -17.80 15.50
C SER A 151 -12.70 -17.06 16.72
N GLY A 152 -14.02 -16.80 16.78
CA GLY A 152 -14.63 -15.92 17.80
C GLY A 152 -14.10 -14.48 17.79
N MET A 153 -13.21 -14.13 16.84
CA MET A 153 -12.58 -12.83 16.72
C MET A 153 -13.21 -12.03 15.59
N THR A 154 -13.47 -10.77 15.87
CA THR A 154 -14.03 -9.84 14.91
C THR A 154 -12.94 -9.04 14.22
N TRP A 155 -13.25 -8.45 13.07
CA TRP A 155 -12.35 -7.50 12.40
C TRP A 155 -12.01 -6.29 13.28
N LEU A 156 -12.90 -5.93 14.21
CA LEU A 156 -12.67 -4.88 15.21
C LEU A 156 -11.52 -5.23 16.15
N ASP A 157 -11.48 -6.47 16.66
CA ASP A 157 -10.46 -6.94 17.61
C ASP A 157 -9.04 -6.87 17.01
N THR A 158 -8.91 -7.17 15.72
CA THR A 158 -7.61 -7.06 15.03
C THR A 158 -7.11 -5.63 14.87
N LYS A 159 -8.01 -4.64 14.87
CA LYS A 159 -7.63 -3.23 14.75
C LYS A 159 -7.23 -2.63 16.10
N THR A 160 -7.94 -2.97 17.17
CA THR A 160 -7.62 -2.52 18.53
C THR A 160 -6.31 -3.10 19.05
N ASP A 161 -5.96 -4.34 18.69
CA ASP A 161 -4.64 -4.90 19.01
C ASP A 161 -3.51 -4.25 18.19
N ALA A 162 -3.76 -3.80 16.96
CA ALA A 162 -2.79 -3.05 16.18
C ALA A 162 -2.47 -1.68 16.80
N ASP A 163 -3.45 -1.00 17.40
CA ASP A 163 -3.23 0.27 18.10
C ASP A 163 -2.51 0.08 19.45
N ARG A 164 -2.66 -1.07 20.12
CA ARG A 164 -1.88 -1.42 21.33
C ARG A 164 -0.38 -1.62 21.06
N LEU A 165 0.01 -1.97 19.84
CA LEU A 165 1.42 -2.15 19.47
C LEU A 165 2.17 -0.81 19.30
N TRP A 166 1.46 0.31 19.34
CA TRP A 166 2.02 1.67 19.27
C TRP A 166 1.70 2.54 20.50
N GLY A 167 1.16 1.94 21.56
CA GLY A 167 0.90 2.58 22.86
C GLY A 167 2.07 2.48 23.82
#